data_AF-A0A5M5ZN08-F1
#
_entry.id   AF-A0A5M5ZN08-F1
#
_cell.length_a   1.000
_cell.length_b   1.000
_cell.length_c   1.000
_cell.angle_alpha   90.00
_cell.angle_beta   90.00
_cell.angle_gamma   90.00
#
_symmetry.space_group_name_H-M   'P 1'
#
loop_
_entity.id
_entity.type
_entity.pdbx_description
1 polymer ?
#
loop_
_entity_poly.entity_id
_entity_poly.type
_entity_poly.pdbx_seq_one_letter_code
_entity_poly.pdbx_strand_id
1 'polypeptide(L)'
;MGVSDSVQFNLRPKDLEKASELLGIELAILERFNSQRLLNVTYIRSLLIRADYERLTSGLHWLEHQDKNYNFPEVMRALQREYNISKANLNKILHGRNESILFCNRCGIRITKKCHERTNGLCSNCFADDLEL
;
A
#
# COMPACT_ATOMS: atom_id res chain seq x y z
N MET A 1 25.32 -7.89 3.49
CA MET A 1 24.31 -8.95 3.24
C MET A 1 22.96 -8.22 3.21
N GLY A 2 22.47 -7.73 2.08
CA GLY A 2 22.28 -8.46 0.83
C GLY A 2 20.91 -9.16 0.83
N VAL A 3 19.83 -8.46 1.19
CA VAL A 3 18.47 -8.92 0.90
C VAL A 3 17.98 -7.98 -0.19
N SER A 4 18.06 -8.48 -1.41
CA SER A 4 17.39 -7.93 -2.59
C SER A 4 15.96 -7.57 -2.18
N ASP A 5 15.52 -6.34 -2.48
CA ASP A 5 14.11 -5.97 -2.50
C ASP A 5 13.39 -6.86 -3.52
N SER A 6 13.15 -8.12 -3.17
CA SER A 6 12.35 -9.03 -3.95
C SER A 6 10.95 -8.44 -3.91
N VAL A 7 10.51 -7.88 -5.03
CA VAL A 7 9.12 -7.51 -5.26
C VAL A 7 8.28 -8.71 -4.85
N GLN A 8 7.67 -8.65 -3.67
CA GLN A 8 6.79 -9.71 -3.20
C GLN A 8 5.53 -9.61 -4.05
N PHE A 9 5.43 -10.47 -5.05
CA PHE A 9 4.28 -10.52 -5.95
C PHE A 9 3.04 -11.08 -5.26
N ASN A 10 3.20 -11.70 -4.09
CA ASN A 10 2.12 -12.30 -3.30
C ASN A 10 2.18 -11.83 -1.84
N LEU A 11 1.00 -11.61 -1.24
CA LEU A 11 0.83 -11.39 0.19
C LEU A 11 1.10 -12.68 0.99
N ARG A 12 1.62 -12.54 2.21
CA ARG A 12 1.76 -13.66 3.15
C ARG A 12 0.37 -14.09 3.65
N PRO A 13 0.16 -15.35 4.06
CA PRO A 13 -1.13 -15.81 4.61
C PRO A 13 -1.67 -14.92 5.73
N LYS A 14 -0.81 -14.54 6.69
CA LYS A 14 -1.15 -13.61 7.77
C LYS A 14 -1.59 -12.23 7.28
N ASP A 15 -1.01 -11.73 6.18
CA ASP A 15 -1.39 -10.44 5.61
C ASP A 15 -2.73 -10.55 4.85
N LEU A 16 -3.04 -11.71 4.26
CA LEU A 16 -4.32 -11.98 3.61
C LEU A 16 -5.47 -12.05 4.60
N GLU A 17 -5.27 -12.72 5.74
CA GLU A 17 -6.25 -12.76 6.84
C GLU A 17 -6.57 -11.35 7.34
N LYS A 18 -5.53 -10.57 7.66
CA LYS A 18 -5.69 -9.17 8.06
C LYS A 18 -6.38 -8.32 6.97
N ALA A 19 -6.06 -8.54 5.70
CA ALA A 19 -6.69 -7.83 4.60
C ALA A 19 -8.16 -8.24 4.42
N SER A 20 -8.50 -9.50 4.67
CA SER A 20 -9.88 -10.00 4.66
C SER A 20 -10.72 -9.29 5.73
N GLU A 21 -10.20 -9.24 6.96
CA GLU A 21 -10.85 -8.52 8.07
C GLU A 21 -10.99 -7.02 7.77
N LEU A 22 -9.92 -6.37 7.31
CA LEU A 22 -9.90 -4.92 7.09
C LEU A 22 -10.80 -4.48 5.93
N LEU A 23 -10.85 -5.25 4.84
CA LEU A 23 -11.56 -4.89 3.61
C LEU A 23 -12.97 -5.50 3.54
N GLY A 24 -13.32 -6.41 4.45
CA GLY A 24 -14.58 -7.15 4.42
C GLY A 24 -14.72 -8.07 3.21
N ILE A 25 -13.60 -8.48 2.60
CA ILE A 25 -13.56 -9.39 1.46
C ILE A 25 -13.30 -10.80 1.98
N GLU A 26 -14.05 -11.78 1.51
CA GLU A 26 -13.86 -13.19 1.89
C GLU A 26 -12.43 -13.66 1.61
N LEU A 27 -11.80 -14.32 2.60
CA LEU A 27 -10.43 -14.81 2.51
C LEU A 27 -10.19 -15.69 1.28
N ALA A 28 -11.12 -16.59 0.96
CA ALA A 28 -11.04 -17.46 -0.20
C ALA A 28 -10.93 -16.69 -1.53
N ILE A 29 -11.59 -15.53 -1.64
CA ILE A 29 -11.51 -14.67 -2.81
C ILE A 29 -10.12 -14.00 -2.88
N LEU A 30 -9.64 -13.48 -1.75
CA LEU A 30 -8.32 -12.86 -1.67
C LEU A 30 -7.19 -13.86 -1.97
N GLU A 31 -7.27 -15.09 -1.47
CA GLU A 31 -6.32 -16.17 -1.77
C GLU A 31 -6.29 -16.49 -3.27
N ARG A 32 -7.46 -16.57 -3.91
CA ARG A 32 -7.56 -16.76 -5.36
C ARG A 32 -6.90 -15.62 -6.12
N PHE A 33 -7.21 -14.36 -5.80
CA PHE A 33 -6.59 -13.21 -6.47
C PHE A 33 -5.08 -13.11 -6.22
N ASN A 34 -4.63 -13.47 -5.02
CA ASN A 34 -3.21 -13.52 -4.68
C ASN A 34 -2.48 -14.61 -5.47
N SER A 35 -3.10 -15.79 -5.64
CA SER A 35 -2.55 -16.88 -6.46
C SER A 35 -2.40 -16.50 -7.93
N GLN A 36 -3.32 -15.66 -8.44
CA GLN A 36 -3.33 -15.16 -9.81
C GLN A 36 -2.50 -13.87 -9.99
N ARG A 37 -1.85 -13.37 -8.93
CA ARG A 37 -1.05 -12.13 -8.93
C ARG A 37 -1.84 -10.89 -9.39
N LEU A 38 -3.15 -10.87 -9.12
CA LEU A 38 -4.03 -9.75 -9.47
C LEU A 38 -4.00 -8.62 -8.42
N LEU A 39 -3.50 -8.91 -7.23
CA LEU A 39 -3.48 -7.97 -6.12
C LEU A 39 -2.30 -7.00 -6.22
N ASN A 40 -2.56 -5.72 -5.95
CA ASN A 40 -1.51 -4.74 -5.73
C ASN A 40 -0.94 -4.92 -4.31
N VAL A 41 0.01 -5.85 -4.17
CA VAL A 41 0.62 -6.22 -2.88
C VAL A 41 1.22 -5.03 -2.16
N THR A 42 1.92 -4.14 -2.86
CA THR A 42 2.53 -2.94 -2.27
C THR A 42 1.48 -2.01 -1.65
N TYR A 43 0.36 -1.82 -2.34
CA TYR A 43 -0.73 -0.99 -1.85
C TYR A 43 -1.43 -1.62 -0.64
N ILE A 44 -1.77 -2.91 -0.73
CA ILE A 44 -2.44 -3.62 0.38
C ILE A 44 -1.54 -3.66 1.62
N ARG A 45 -0.25 -3.95 1.47
CA ARG A 45 0.70 -3.90 2.61
C ARG A 45 0.78 -2.51 3.22
N SER A 46 0.76 -1.46 2.42
CA SER A 46 0.78 -0.08 2.92
C SER A 46 -0.50 0.26 3.71
N LEU A 47 -1.66 -0.25 3.28
CA LEU A 47 -2.92 -0.14 4.02
C LEU A 47 -2.85 -0.89 5.36
N LEU A 48 -2.38 -2.13 5.36
CA LEU A 48 -2.23 -2.94 6.59
C LEU A 48 -1.30 -2.27 7.61
N ILE A 49 -0.18 -1.69 7.15
CA ILE A 49 0.75 -0.95 8.01
C ILE A 49 0.07 0.28 8.65
N ARG A 50 -0.73 1.02 7.89
CA ARG A 50 -1.48 2.18 8.41
C ARG A 50 -2.54 1.76 9.42
N ALA A 51 -3.30 0.71 9.11
CA ALA A 51 -4.31 0.17 10.02
C ALA A 51 -3.68 -0.33 11.34
N ASP A 52 -2.57 -1.06 11.28
CA ASP A 52 -1.85 -1.49 12.50
C ASP A 52 -1.28 -0.30 13.27
N TYR A 53 -0.76 0.73 12.59
CA TYR A 53 -0.28 1.95 13.24
C TYR A 53 -1.42 2.70 13.95
N GLU A 54 -2.55 2.89 13.28
CA GLU A 54 -3.74 3.50 13.87
C GLU A 54 -4.28 2.68 15.03
N ARG A 55 -4.29 1.34 14.93
CA ARG A 55 -4.68 0.46 16.04
C ARG A 55 -3.80 0.63 17.27
N LEU A 56 -2.50 0.78 17.08
CA LEU A 56 -1.52 0.95 18.16
C LEU A 56 -1.47 2.39 18.72
N THR A 57 -1.96 3.38 17.98
CA THR A 57 -1.90 4.80 18.36
C THR A 57 -3.25 5.43 18.70
N SER A 58 -4.36 4.80 18.30
CA SER A 58 -5.71 5.25 18.64
C SER A 58 -6.02 4.95 20.11
N GLY A 59 -6.41 6.00 20.84
CA GLY A 59 -6.57 5.97 22.30
C GLY A 59 -7.59 4.96 22.84
N LEU A 60 -8.55 4.46 22.03
CA LEU A 60 -9.52 3.46 22.49
C LEU A 60 -8.91 2.04 22.61
N HIS A 61 -8.04 1.62 21.68
CA HIS A 61 -7.36 0.33 21.77
C HIS A 61 -6.23 0.36 22.82
N TRP A 62 -5.66 1.55 23.07
CA TRP A 62 -4.74 1.84 24.18
C TRP A 62 -5.39 1.63 25.56
N LEU A 63 -6.72 1.76 25.66
CA LEU A 63 -7.48 1.53 26.89
C LEU A 63 -7.92 0.06 27.09
N GLU A 64 -8.12 -0.70 26.02
CA GLU A 64 -8.63 -2.10 26.09
C GLU A 64 -7.56 -3.14 26.48
N HIS A 65 -6.28 -2.89 26.20
CA HIS A 65 -5.20 -3.84 26.48
C HIS A 65 -4.08 -3.20 27.32
N GLN A 66 -4.27 -3.19 28.64
CA GLN A 66 -3.24 -3.19 29.70
C GLN A 66 -2.12 -2.14 29.63
N ASP A 67 -2.19 -1.12 30.50
CA ASP A 67 -1.11 -0.45 31.30
C ASP A 67 0.31 -0.24 30.72
N LYS A 68 0.51 -0.41 29.41
CA LYS A 68 1.78 -0.22 28.74
C LYS A 68 1.66 1.06 27.93
N ASN A 69 2.28 2.11 28.44
CA ASN A 69 2.55 3.34 27.71
C ASN A 69 3.52 3.02 26.56
N TYR A 70 3.01 2.49 25.45
CA TYR A 70 3.80 2.23 24.26
C TYR A 70 4.34 3.56 23.73
N ASN A 71 5.66 3.68 23.70
CA ASN A 71 6.28 4.88 23.15
C ASN A 71 6.25 4.81 21.62
N PHE A 72 6.04 5.95 20.95
CA PHE A 72 6.06 6.04 19.48
C PHE A 72 7.26 5.35 18.81
N PRO A 73 8.51 5.44 19.32
CA PRO A 73 9.65 4.72 18.78
C PRO A 73 9.54 3.19 18.91
N GLU A 74 8.84 2.67 19.91
CA GLU A 74 8.62 1.23 20.10
C GLU A 74 7.60 0.70 19.10
N VAL A 75 6.50 1.43 18.90
CA VAL A 75 5.49 1.15 17.86
C VAL A 75 6.15 1.10 16.49
N MET A 76 6.98 2.10 16.18
CA MET A 76 7.70 2.15 14.90
C MET A 76 8.67 0.99 14.72
N ARG A 77 9.39 0.57 15.78
CA ARG A 77 10.27 -0.61 15.73
C ARG A 77 9.49 -1.92 15.57
N ALA A 78 8.33 -2.05 16.21
CA ALA A 78 7.48 -3.21 16.08
C ALA A 78 6.98 -3.38 14.64
N LEU A 79 6.49 -2.29 14.02
CA LEU A 79 6.04 -2.28 12.62
C LEU A 79 7.18 -2.60 11.64
N GLN A 80 8.38 -2.08 11.88
CA GLN A 80 9.56 -2.40 11.06
C GLN A 80 9.88 -3.89 11.06
N ARG A 81 9.79 -4.55 12.23
CA ARG A 81 10.06 -5.98 12.38
C ARG A 81 8.95 -6.83 11.75
N GLU A 82 7.69 -6.48 11.99
CA GLU A 82 6.53 -7.25 11.50
C GLU A 82 6.46 -7.29 9.97
N TYR A 83 6.70 -6.13 9.34
CA TYR A 83 6.63 -5.98 7.89
C TYR A 83 7.99 -6.06 7.19
N ASN A 84 9.09 -6.22 7.93
CA ASN A 84 10.45 -6.23 7.41
C ASN A 84 10.74 -5.05 6.45
N ILE A 85 10.50 -3.82 6.93
CA ILE A 85 10.68 -2.58 6.15
C ILE A 85 11.63 -1.61 6.83
N SER A 86 12.32 -0.81 6.02
CA SER A 86 13.21 0.24 6.52
C SER A 86 12.44 1.37 7.20
N LYS A 87 13.10 2.08 8.13
CA LYS A 87 12.53 3.25 8.81
C LYS A 87 12.09 4.34 7.83
N ALA A 88 12.89 4.57 6.79
CA ALA A 88 12.59 5.57 5.77
C ALA A 88 11.32 5.21 4.98
N ASN A 89 11.14 3.95 4.60
CA ASN A 89 9.95 3.51 3.88
C ASN A 89 8.71 3.51 4.78
N LEU A 90 8.84 3.10 6.05
CA LEU A 90 7.74 3.19 7.02
C LEU A 90 7.26 4.64 7.19
N ASN A 91 8.18 5.59 7.37
CA ASN A 91 7.84 7.02 7.46
C ASN A 91 7.16 7.53 6.19
N LYS A 92 7.59 7.09 5.00
CA LYS A 92 6.92 7.42 3.73
C LYS A 92 5.52 6.82 3.64
N ILE A 93 5.28 5.62 4.16
CA ILE A 93 3.95 5.00 4.15
C ILE A 93 2.99 5.74 5.09
N LEU A 94 3.46 6.10 6.29
CA LEU A 94 2.64 6.76 7.32
C LEU A 94 2.44 8.26 7.06
N HIS A 95 3.48 8.97 6.65
CA HIS A 95 3.47 10.43 6.50
C HIS A 95 3.63 10.90 5.06
N GLY A 96 3.82 9.99 4.10
CA GLY A 96 3.88 10.34 2.69
C GLY A 96 2.52 10.80 2.18
N ARG A 97 2.54 11.73 1.24
CA ARG A 97 1.34 12.14 0.50
C ARG A 97 0.78 10.91 -0.22
N ASN A 98 -0.54 10.72 -0.20
CA ASN A 98 -1.19 9.74 -1.05
C ASN A 98 -0.92 10.14 -2.51
N GLU A 99 0.01 9.44 -3.17
CA GLU A 99 0.19 9.61 -4.60
C GLU A 99 -1.07 9.08 -5.28
N SER A 100 -1.81 9.96 -5.97
CA SER A 100 -2.94 9.55 -6.79
C SER A 100 -2.41 8.61 -7.88
N ILE A 101 -2.94 7.39 -7.91
CA ILE A 101 -2.68 6.47 -9.01
C ILE A 101 -3.52 6.98 -10.18
N LEU A 102 -2.86 7.56 -11.18
CA LEU A 102 -3.50 8.09 -12.37
C LEU A 102 -3.30 7.12 -13.53
N PHE A 103 -4.34 6.93 -14.34
CA PHE A 103 -4.33 6.07 -15.51
C PHE A 103 -4.68 6.86 -16.75
N CYS A 104 -4.21 6.40 -17.91
CA CYS A 104 -4.63 6.93 -19.20
C CYS A 104 -6.09 6.60 -19.45
N ASN A 105 -6.89 7.60 -19.81
CA ASN A 105 -8.32 7.45 -20.10
C ASN A 105 -8.60 6.52 -21.29
N ARG A 106 -7.64 6.36 -22.21
CA ARG A 106 -7.81 5.56 -23.45
C ARG A 106 -7.29 4.13 -23.32
N CYS A 107 -6.07 3.95 -22.82
CA CYS A 107 -5.40 2.64 -22.81
C CYS A 107 -5.22 2.04 -21.41
N GLY A 108 -5.61 2.74 -20.35
CA GLY A 108 -5.51 2.23 -18.97
C GLY A 108 -4.08 2.11 -18.43
N ILE A 109 -3.06 2.55 -19.17
CA ILE A 109 -1.67 2.54 -18.70
C ILE A 109 -1.50 3.57 -17.57
N ARG A 110 -0.72 3.22 -16.53
CA ARG A 110 -0.41 4.13 -15.43
C ARG A 110 0.39 5.34 -15.93
N ILE A 111 -0.05 6.54 -15.57
CA ILE A 111 0.59 7.81 -15.94
C ILE A 111 0.99 8.62 -14.69
N THR A 112 1.98 9.50 -14.85
CA THR A 112 2.40 10.41 -13.78
C THR A 112 1.45 11.60 -13.68
N LYS A 113 1.40 12.26 -12.51
CA LYS A 113 0.64 13.51 -12.31
C LYS A 113 0.97 14.57 -13.36
N LYS A 114 2.26 14.78 -13.63
CA LYS A 114 2.73 15.70 -14.67
C LYS A 114 2.24 15.33 -16.08
N CYS A 115 2.18 14.03 -16.39
CA CYS A 115 1.61 13.56 -17.66
C CYS A 115 0.11 13.86 -17.70
N HIS A 116 -0.64 13.43 -16.70
CA HIS A 116 -2.09 13.64 -16.62
C HIS A 116 -2.48 15.12 -16.73
N GLU A 117 -1.76 16.02 -16.06
CA GLU A 117 -2.00 17.47 -16.14
C GLU A 117 -1.69 18.05 -17.53
N ARG A 118 -0.65 17.56 -18.21
CA ARG A 118 -0.23 18.06 -19.53
C ARG A 118 -1.14 17.57 -20.67
N THR A 119 -1.51 16.30 -20.66
CA THR A 119 -2.24 15.62 -21.75
C THR A 119 -3.71 15.41 -21.42
N ASN A 120 -4.20 16.08 -20.38
CA ASN A 120 -5.58 15.97 -19.89
C ASN A 120 -6.05 14.52 -19.67
N GLY A 121 -5.18 13.69 -19.09
CA GLY A 121 -5.47 12.29 -18.77
C GLY A 121 -5.10 11.26 -19.84
N LEU A 122 -4.38 11.63 -20.91
CA LEU A 122 -3.85 10.67 -21.90
C LEU A 122 -2.39 10.28 -21.63
N CYS A 123 -1.95 9.10 -22.06
CA CYS A 123 -0.51 8.80 -22.08
C CYS A 123 0.15 9.47 -23.30
N SER A 124 1.47 9.58 -23.30
CA SER A 124 2.19 10.21 -24.41
C SER A 124 1.89 9.59 -25.77
N ASN A 125 1.66 8.27 -25.83
CA ASN A 125 1.33 7.59 -27.09
C ASN A 125 -0.09 7.97 -27.55
N CYS A 126 -1.10 7.81 -26.69
CA CYS A 126 -2.47 8.15 -27.04
C CYS A 126 -2.67 9.64 -27.32
N PHE A 127 -1.87 10.51 -26.70
CA PHE A 127 -1.85 11.94 -26.99
C PHE A 127 -1.22 12.23 -28.35
N ALA A 128 -0.22 11.45 -28.78
CA ALA A 128 0.39 11.61 -30.09
C ALA A 128 -0.57 11.27 -31.23
N ASP A 129 -1.48 10.31 -31.03
CA ASP A 129 -2.54 9.96 -31.99
C ASP A 129 -3.55 11.10 -32.20
N ASP A 130 -3.71 11.98 -31.20
CA ASP A 130 -4.65 13.11 -31.23
C ASP A 130 -3.99 14.41 -31.74
N LEU A 131 -2.69 14.38 -32.08
CA LEU A 131 -2.02 15.51 -32.72
C LEU A 131 -2.36 15.52 -34.22
N GLU A 132 -3.17 16.50 -34.63
CA GLU A 132 -3.35 16.81 -36.05
C GLU A 132 -2.04 17.43 -36.60
N LEU A 133 -1.49 16.80 -37.65
CA LEU A 133 -0.31 17.27 -38.39
C LEU A 133 -0.75 18.14 -39.57
#